data_AF-W8X2P5-F1
#
_entry.id   AF-W8X2P5-F1
#
_cell.length_a   1.000
_cell.length_b   1.000
_cell.length_c   1.000
_cell.angle_alpha   90.00
_cell.angle_beta   90.00
_cell.angle_gamma   90.00
#
_symmetry.space_group_name_H-M   'P 1'
#
loop_
_entity.id
_entity.type
_entity.pdbx_description
1 polymer ?
#
loop_
_entity_poly.entity_id
_entity_poly.type
_entity_poly.pdbx_seq_one_letter_code
_entity_poly.pdbx_strand_id
1 'polypeptide(L)'
;MNTLPPVSFPSHELPNLDRFAAATRGAESVYISVSGQSMQVLGTGTTPGGRSVAWVAPDVDTTRLFTAALEHSYGAGIARSVARELGLEPSPGKPLSSRTVMQALDMARTASQALSGVDFVTRLDCSASAQGTGFKAACQALGLDPSGLDPQRRQDIDRAMQLRFEQAAAQGRSPVAPETAQAWLRELLRA
;
A
#
# COMPACT_ATOMS: atom_id res chain seq x y z
N MET A 1 -16.59 18.79 24.27
CA MET A 1 -16.03 18.81 22.90
C MET A 1 -14.75 18.01 22.93
N ASN A 2 -14.68 16.83 22.32
CA ASN A 2 -13.39 16.23 21.99
C ASN A 2 -13.29 16.13 20.47
N THR A 3 -13.24 17.27 19.81
CA THR A 3 -12.73 17.32 18.45
C THR A 3 -11.22 17.11 18.55
N LEU A 4 -10.73 16.03 17.96
CA LEU A 4 -9.30 15.84 17.81
C LEU A 4 -8.71 17.01 17.00
N PRO A 5 -7.48 17.42 17.29
CA PRO A 5 -6.86 18.52 16.56
C PRO A 5 -6.80 18.21 15.06
N PRO A 6 -7.20 19.16 14.19
CA PRO A 6 -7.08 18.99 12.75
C PRO A 6 -5.62 18.81 12.34
N VAL A 7 -5.42 18.02 11.29
CA VAL A 7 -4.12 17.91 10.63
C VAL A 7 -4.22 18.48 9.23
N SER A 8 -3.41 19.49 8.93
CA SER A 8 -3.43 20.23 7.66
C SER A 8 -2.35 19.76 6.67
N PHE A 9 -2.66 19.84 5.38
CA PHE A 9 -1.74 19.64 4.26
C PHE A 9 -2.21 20.46 3.05
N PRO A 10 -1.38 20.74 2.04
CA PRO A 10 -1.79 21.50 0.85
C PRO A 10 -2.96 20.82 0.12
N SER A 11 -3.91 21.59 -0.43
CA SER A 11 -5.09 21.03 -1.11
C SER A 11 -4.77 20.23 -2.39
N HIS A 12 -3.54 20.29 -2.90
CA HIS A 12 -3.09 19.47 -4.04
C HIS A 12 -2.47 18.13 -3.62
N GLU A 13 -2.20 17.96 -2.32
CA GLU A 13 -1.62 16.74 -1.76
C GLU A 13 -2.71 15.83 -1.22
N LEU A 14 -2.57 14.52 -1.46
CA LEU A 14 -3.50 13.53 -0.93
C LEU A 14 -3.27 13.34 0.58
N PRO A 15 -4.33 13.30 1.42
CA PRO A 15 -4.19 12.94 2.83
C PRO A 15 -3.63 11.52 2.99
N ASN A 16 -2.69 11.33 3.91
CA ASN A 16 -2.13 10.00 4.20
C ASN A 16 -3.04 9.15 5.11
N LEU A 17 -2.85 7.84 5.08
CA LEU A 17 -3.65 6.88 5.87
C LEU A 17 -3.48 7.04 7.38
N ASP A 18 -2.30 7.43 7.86
CA ASP A 18 -2.06 7.67 9.28
C ASP A 18 -2.95 8.81 9.83
N ARG A 19 -3.30 9.79 8.99
CA ARG A 19 -4.21 10.88 9.38
C ARG A 19 -5.65 10.40 9.47
N PHE A 20 -6.09 9.56 8.54
CA PHE A 20 -7.39 8.88 8.66
C PHE A 20 -7.44 8.04 9.93
N ALA A 21 -6.43 7.22 10.20
CA ALA A 21 -6.32 6.42 11.42
C ALA A 21 -6.25 7.28 12.69
N ALA A 22 -5.57 8.42 12.65
CA ALA A 22 -5.53 9.33 13.79
C ALA A 22 -6.91 9.95 14.06
N ALA A 23 -7.62 10.37 13.02
CA ALA A 23 -8.93 11.01 13.12
C ALA A 23 -10.03 10.08 13.62
N THR A 24 -9.88 8.75 13.51
CA THR A 24 -10.84 7.78 14.08
C THR A 24 -10.76 7.66 15.60
N ARG A 25 -9.67 8.07 16.25
CA ARG A 25 -9.45 7.87 17.70
C ARG A 25 -10.44 8.68 18.55
N GLY A 26 -11.57 8.07 18.90
CA GLY A 26 -12.64 8.71 19.68
C GLY A 26 -13.65 9.49 18.83
N ALA A 27 -13.64 9.28 17.51
CA ALA A 27 -14.65 9.80 16.58
C ALA A 27 -15.50 8.66 16.02
N GLU A 28 -16.79 8.90 15.81
CA GLU A 28 -17.70 7.95 15.16
C GLU A 28 -17.53 7.95 13.63
N SER A 29 -17.17 9.09 13.05
CA SER A 29 -16.93 9.24 11.62
C SER A 29 -15.86 10.29 11.34
N VAL A 30 -15.25 10.22 10.17
CA VAL A 30 -14.22 11.15 9.69
C VAL A 30 -14.68 11.85 8.41
N TYR A 31 -14.19 13.06 8.18
CA TYR A 31 -14.43 13.80 6.94
C TYR A 31 -13.21 14.66 6.58
N ILE A 32 -13.13 15.05 5.31
CA ILE A 32 -12.16 16.04 4.85
C ILE A 32 -12.81 17.42 4.83
N SER A 33 -12.12 18.40 5.42
CA SER A 33 -12.43 19.82 5.32
C SER A 33 -11.36 20.55 4.52
N VAL A 34 -11.75 21.51 3.69
CA VAL A 34 -10.82 22.38 2.95
C VAL A 34 -10.90 23.78 3.54
N SER A 35 -9.80 24.23 4.15
CA SER A 35 -9.63 25.57 4.70
C SER A 35 -8.59 26.33 3.88
N GLY A 36 -9.06 27.16 2.95
CA GLY A 36 -8.21 27.94 2.05
C GLY A 36 -7.36 27.05 1.14
N GLN A 37 -6.03 27.13 1.29
CA GLN A 37 -5.06 26.33 0.52
C GLN A 37 -4.73 24.98 1.17
N SER A 38 -5.42 24.60 2.25
CA SER A 38 -5.14 23.37 2.98
C SER A 38 -6.36 22.46 3.13
N MET A 39 -6.13 21.16 3.02
CA MET A 39 -7.06 20.10 3.39
C MET A 39 -6.76 19.59 4.79
N GLN A 40 -7.79 19.14 5.50
CA GLN A 40 -7.70 18.59 6.85
C GLN A 40 -8.56 17.34 7.03
N VAL A 41 -8.03 16.32 7.72
CA VAL A 41 -8.83 15.17 8.16
C VAL A 41 -9.38 15.44 9.57
N LEU A 42 -10.69 15.36 9.73
CA LEU A 42 -11.40 15.68 10.97
C LEU A 42 -12.25 14.51 11.45
N GLY A 43 -12.22 14.23 12.75
CA GLY A 43 -13.12 13.28 13.41
C GLY A 43 -14.37 13.98 13.96
N THR A 44 -15.53 13.33 13.84
CA THR A 44 -16.83 13.77 14.37
C THR A 44 -17.47 12.68 15.22
N GLY A 45 -18.25 13.07 16.22
CA GLY A 45 -19.11 12.19 16.99
C GLY A 45 -20.35 12.93 17.47
N THR A 46 -21.33 12.20 17.99
CA THR A 46 -22.56 12.75 18.55
C THR A 46 -22.35 13.41 19.92
N THR A 47 -23.01 14.55 20.16
CA THR A 47 -23.16 15.10 21.53
C THR A 47 -24.43 14.55 22.16
N PRO A 48 -24.55 14.50 23.51
CA PRO A 48 -25.74 13.98 24.21
C PRO A 48 -27.08 14.67 23.89
N GLY A 49 -27.09 15.73 23.06
CA GLY A 49 -28.28 16.49 22.65
C GLY A 49 -28.69 16.32 21.18
N GLY A 50 -28.12 15.37 20.43
CA GLY A 50 -28.67 14.92 19.15
C GLY A 50 -28.52 15.84 17.92
N ARG A 51 -27.76 16.95 17.99
CA ARG A 51 -27.46 17.80 16.83
C ARG A 51 -25.98 17.75 16.46
N SER A 52 -25.67 17.01 15.39
CA SER A 52 -24.37 16.99 14.74
C SER A 52 -24.35 18.05 13.63
N VAL A 53 -23.45 19.03 13.73
CA VAL A 53 -23.23 20.04 12.68
C VAL A 53 -21.88 19.74 12.05
N ALA A 54 -21.85 18.83 11.09
CA ALA A 54 -20.72 18.70 10.19
C ALA A 54 -20.75 19.93 9.28
N TRP A 55 -19.73 20.78 9.35
CA TRP A 55 -19.45 21.74 8.27
C TRP A 55 -18.99 20.92 7.07
N VAL A 56 -19.96 20.36 6.35
CA VAL A 56 -19.72 19.61 5.13
C VAL A 56 -19.28 20.62 4.09
N ALA A 57 -18.01 20.57 3.68
CA ALA A 57 -17.62 21.15 2.40
C ALA A 57 -18.35 20.31 1.32
N PRO A 58 -19.37 20.84 0.61
CA PRO A 58 -20.28 20.06 -0.23
C PRO A 58 -19.56 19.33 -1.37
N ASP A 59 -18.37 19.80 -1.75
CA ASP A 59 -17.66 19.34 -2.94
C ASP A 59 -16.55 18.33 -2.63
N VAL A 60 -16.32 18.00 -1.36
CA VAL A 60 -15.22 17.10 -0.97
C VAL A 60 -15.72 15.68 -0.72
N ASP A 61 -15.14 14.73 -1.43
CA ASP A 61 -15.44 13.31 -1.30
C ASP A 61 -14.39 12.62 -0.41
N THR A 62 -14.73 12.48 0.88
CA THR A 62 -13.89 11.81 1.89
C THR A 62 -13.59 10.37 1.48
N THR A 63 -14.57 9.64 0.94
CA THR A 63 -14.40 8.24 0.55
C THR A 63 -13.43 8.12 -0.63
N ARG A 64 -13.54 9.02 -1.62
CA ARG A 64 -12.62 9.06 -2.76
C ARG A 64 -11.19 9.40 -2.33
N LEU A 65 -11.00 10.36 -1.43
CA LEU A 65 -9.68 10.72 -0.93
C LEU A 65 -9.07 9.61 -0.08
N PHE A 66 -9.88 8.91 0.73
CA PHE A 66 -9.44 7.75 1.49
C PHE A 66 -9.05 6.57 0.59
N THR A 67 -9.84 6.26 -0.43
CA THR A 67 -9.53 5.17 -1.38
C THR A 67 -8.29 5.47 -2.23
N ALA A 68 -8.09 6.72 -2.63
CA ALA A 68 -6.85 7.16 -3.28
C ALA A 68 -5.62 7.03 -2.36
N ALA A 69 -5.76 7.34 -1.06
CA ALA A 69 -4.71 7.13 -0.08
C ALA A 69 -4.39 5.63 0.11
N LEU A 70 -5.40 4.76 0.10
CA LEU A 70 -5.21 3.30 0.13
C LEU A 70 -4.43 2.82 -1.10
N GLU A 71 -4.78 3.31 -2.28
CA GLU A 71 -4.09 2.96 -3.53
C GLU A 71 -2.64 3.43 -3.51
N HIS A 72 -2.38 4.64 -3.00
CA HIS A 72 -1.01 5.16 -2.88
C HIS A 72 -0.16 4.33 -1.91
N SER A 73 -0.71 3.89 -0.77
CA SER A 73 0.05 3.16 0.25
C SER A 73 0.17 1.65 -0.01
N TYR A 74 -0.84 1.02 -0.61
CA TYR A 74 -0.93 -0.44 -0.74
C TYR A 74 -1.05 -0.93 -2.19
N GLY A 75 -1.09 -0.02 -3.16
CA GLY A 75 -1.29 -0.34 -4.57
C GLY A 75 -2.75 -0.53 -4.96
N ALA A 76 -3.00 -0.40 -6.26
CA ALA A 76 -4.35 -0.35 -6.83
C ALA A 76 -5.16 -1.65 -6.68
N GLY A 77 -4.49 -2.80 -6.59
CA GLY A 77 -5.16 -4.10 -6.46
C GLY A 77 -5.78 -4.31 -5.08
N ILE A 78 -5.01 -4.00 -4.02
CA ILE A 78 -5.47 -4.04 -2.63
C ILE A 78 -6.58 -3.00 -2.43
N ALA A 79 -6.34 -1.75 -2.84
CA ALA A 79 -7.30 -0.67 -2.66
C ALA A 79 -8.65 -0.96 -3.33
N ARG A 80 -8.65 -1.47 -4.58
CA ARG A 80 -9.88 -1.86 -5.29
C ARG A 80 -10.61 -3.01 -4.61
N SER A 81 -9.89 -3.99 -4.09
CA SER A 81 -10.50 -5.14 -3.41
C SER A 81 -11.14 -4.72 -2.08
N VAL A 82 -10.45 -3.88 -1.30
CA VAL A 82 -10.98 -3.30 -0.05
C VAL A 82 -12.19 -2.41 -0.33
N ALA A 83 -12.11 -1.54 -1.35
CA ALA A 83 -13.21 -0.65 -1.72
C ALA A 83 -14.46 -1.43 -2.12
N ARG A 84 -14.31 -2.47 -2.96
CA ARG A 84 -15.43 -3.33 -3.36
C ARG A 84 -16.05 -4.08 -2.19
N GLU A 85 -15.23 -4.67 -1.32
CA GLU A 85 -15.71 -5.47 -0.18
C GLU A 85 -16.47 -4.62 0.85
N LEU A 86 -16.01 -3.39 1.10
CA LEU A 86 -16.62 -2.48 2.07
C LEU A 86 -17.65 -1.52 1.46
N GLY A 87 -17.91 -1.61 0.15
CA GLY A 87 -18.82 -0.71 -0.56
C GLY A 87 -18.39 0.76 -0.52
N LEU A 88 -17.08 1.03 -0.64
CA LEU A 88 -16.49 2.37 -0.62
C LEU A 88 -16.74 3.10 -1.94
N GLU A 89 -17.97 3.53 -2.15
CA GLU A 89 -18.35 4.31 -3.32
C GLU A 89 -18.19 5.83 -3.07
N PRO A 90 -17.80 6.60 -4.10
CA PRO A 90 -17.78 8.06 -4.06
C PRO A 90 -19.06 8.63 -3.46
N SER A 91 -18.92 9.41 -2.39
CA SER A 91 -20.04 9.99 -1.66
C SER A 91 -19.69 11.42 -1.23
N PRO A 92 -19.70 12.39 -2.17
CA PRO A 92 -19.37 13.78 -1.89
C PRO A 92 -20.19 14.33 -0.73
N GLY A 93 -19.52 15.05 0.16
CA GLY A 93 -20.12 15.66 1.34
C GLY A 93 -20.57 14.68 2.44
N LYS A 94 -20.38 13.37 2.29
CA LYS A 94 -20.67 12.40 3.36
C LYS A 94 -19.43 12.09 4.17
N PRO A 95 -19.54 12.02 5.51
CA PRO A 95 -18.46 11.51 6.34
C PRO A 95 -18.31 10.01 6.14
N LEU A 96 -17.08 9.51 6.26
CA LEU A 96 -16.76 8.09 6.23
C LEU A 96 -16.72 7.55 7.67
N SER A 97 -17.36 6.41 7.93
CA SER A 97 -17.42 5.88 9.29
C SER A 97 -16.03 5.47 9.81
N SER A 98 -15.73 5.75 11.08
CA SER A 98 -14.45 5.37 11.67
C SER A 98 -14.25 3.86 11.68
N ARG A 99 -15.33 3.09 11.87
CA ARG A 99 -15.29 1.61 11.81
C ARG A 99 -14.87 1.14 10.41
N THR A 100 -15.45 1.73 9.37
CA THR A 100 -15.11 1.41 7.98
C THR A 100 -13.65 1.75 7.67
N VAL A 101 -13.16 2.90 8.12
CA VAL A 101 -11.73 3.27 7.97
C VAL A 101 -10.82 2.24 8.62
N MET A 102 -11.07 1.87 9.88
CA MET A 102 -10.22 0.90 10.57
C MET A 102 -10.27 -0.48 9.91
N GLN A 103 -11.45 -0.96 9.52
CA GLN A 103 -11.61 -2.22 8.82
C GLN A 103 -10.87 -2.24 7.47
N ALA A 104 -10.96 -1.14 6.71
CA ALA A 104 -10.23 -1.00 5.45
C ALA A 104 -8.70 -1.07 5.65
N LEU A 105 -8.18 -0.41 6.69
CA LEU A 105 -6.75 -0.43 7.02
C LEU A 105 -6.27 -1.82 7.42
N ASP A 106 -7.04 -2.53 8.25
CA ASP A 106 -6.70 -3.89 8.66
C ASP A 106 -6.70 -4.85 7.47
N MET A 107 -7.74 -4.79 6.63
CA MET A 107 -7.82 -5.60 5.41
C MET A 107 -6.64 -5.31 4.46
N ALA A 108 -6.32 -4.03 4.24
CA ALA A 108 -5.23 -3.64 3.36
C ALA A 108 -3.87 -4.14 3.89
N ARG A 109 -3.65 -4.05 5.20
CA ARG A 109 -2.44 -4.56 5.85
C ARG A 109 -2.33 -6.08 5.73
N THR A 110 -3.41 -6.81 6.01
CA THR A 110 -3.42 -8.28 5.89
C THR A 110 -3.17 -8.73 4.45
N ALA A 111 -3.83 -8.08 3.47
CA ALA A 111 -3.61 -8.38 2.06
C ALA A 111 -2.15 -8.11 1.65
N SER A 112 -1.57 -6.98 2.06
CA SER A 112 -0.19 -6.63 1.77
C SER A 112 0.81 -7.64 2.37
N GLN A 113 0.59 -8.07 3.61
CA GLN A 113 1.42 -9.10 4.26
C GLN A 113 1.35 -10.44 3.53
N ALA A 114 0.15 -10.86 3.10
CA ALA A 114 -0.02 -12.09 2.35
C ALA A 114 0.72 -12.04 0.99
N LEU A 115 0.57 -10.93 0.24
CA LEU A 115 1.26 -10.74 -1.04
C LEU A 115 2.78 -10.64 -0.87
N SER A 116 3.26 -10.05 0.22
CA SER A 116 4.69 -10.02 0.55
C SER A 116 5.27 -11.43 0.77
N GLY A 117 4.45 -12.37 1.24
CA GLY A 117 4.80 -13.79 1.33
C GLY A 117 5.04 -14.44 -0.03
N VAL A 118 4.23 -14.07 -1.05
CA VAL A 118 4.41 -14.56 -2.43
C VAL A 118 5.71 -14.05 -3.04
N ASP A 119 6.04 -12.77 -2.81
CA ASP A 119 7.33 -12.21 -3.22
C ASP A 119 8.51 -12.83 -2.49
N PHE A 120 8.35 -13.20 -1.22
CA PHE A 120 9.37 -13.93 -0.50
C PHE A 120 9.66 -15.31 -1.14
N VAL A 121 8.62 -16.09 -1.45
CA VAL A 121 8.79 -17.40 -2.11
C VAL A 121 9.46 -17.25 -3.47
N THR A 122 9.06 -16.24 -4.26
CA THR A 122 9.65 -15.97 -5.57
C THR A 122 11.12 -15.55 -5.47
N ARG A 123 11.47 -14.71 -4.48
CA ARG A 123 12.87 -14.35 -4.19
C ARG A 123 13.68 -15.57 -3.76
N LEU A 124 13.12 -16.45 -2.94
CA LEU A 124 13.80 -17.66 -2.50
C LEU A 124 14.08 -18.62 -3.67
N ASP A 125 13.11 -18.79 -4.57
CA ASP A 125 13.29 -19.59 -5.80
C ASP A 125 14.38 -19.01 -6.72
N CYS A 126 14.44 -17.68 -6.82
CA CYS A 126 15.44 -16.98 -7.63
C CYS A 126 16.78 -16.74 -6.93
N SER A 127 16.93 -17.11 -5.66
CA SER A 127 18.13 -16.77 -4.89
C SER A 127 19.33 -17.59 -5.33
N ALA A 128 20.41 -16.88 -5.65
CA ALA A 128 21.69 -17.44 -6.00
C ALA A 128 22.38 -18.05 -4.77
N SER A 129 22.36 -17.35 -3.62
CA SER A 129 22.98 -17.83 -2.38
C SER A 129 22.26 -19.05 -1.81
N ALA A 130 20.93 -19.08 -1.89
CA ALA A 130 20.13 -20.22 -1.46
C ALA A 130 20.11 -21.38 -2.47
N GLN A 131 20.74 -21.21 -3.64
CA GLN A 131 20.76 -22.21 -4.71
C GLN A 131 19.34 -22.62 -5.14
N GLY A 132 18.46 -21.62 -5.27
CA GLY A 132 17.06 -21.80 -5.63
C GLY A 132 16.89 -22.47 -6.99
N THR A 133 15.74 -23.11 -7.18
CA THR A 133 15.44 -23.86 -8.42
C THR A 133 15.40 -22.93 -9.62
N GLY A 134 14.76 -21.77 -9.47
CA GLY A 134 14.75 -20.72 -10.47
C GLY A 134 16.13 -20.19 -10.84
N PHE A 135 17.04 -20.04 -9.87
CA PHE A 135 18.43 -19.67 -10.15
C PHE A 135 19.18 -20.73 -10.96
N LYS A 136 19.06 -22.00 -10.58
CA LYS A 136 19.68 -23.11 -11.32
C LYS A 136 19.15 -23.18 -12.75
N ALA A 137 17.84 -23.02 -12.94
CA ALA A 137 17.23 -22.98 -14.26
C ALA A 137 17.73 -21.80 -15.10
N ALA A 138 17.90 -20.61 -14.51
CA ALA A 138 18.45 -19.44 -15.19
C ALA A 138 19.92 -19.66 -15.60
N CYS A 139 20.74 -20.25 -14.73
CA CYS A 139 22.12 -20.62 -15.07
C CYS A 139 22.18 -21.65 -16.21
N GLN A 140 21.36 -22.70 -16.14
CA GLN A 140 21.27 -23.72 -17.20
C GLN A 140 20.87 -23.12 -18.55
N ALA A 141 19.88 -22.22 -18.57
CA ALA A 141 19.44 -21.53 -19.79
C ALA A 141 20.54 -20.63 -20.40
N LEU A 142 21.55 -20.25 -19.61
CA LEU A 142 22.69 -19.45 -20.04
C LEU A 142 23.97 -20.29 -20.25
N GLY A 143 23.93 -21.60 -20.05
CA GLY A 143 25.11 -22.47 -20.12
C GLY A 143 26.14 -22.21 -19.01
N LEU A 144 25.71 -21.63 -17.88
CA LEU A 144 26.55 -21.35 -16.71
C LEU A 144 26.49 -22.51 -15.71
N ASP A 145 27.62 -22.87 -15.10
CA ASP A 145 27.65 -23.75 -13.94
C ASP A 145 27.28 -22.97 -12.67
N PRO A 146 26.16 -23.29 -11.99
CA PRO A 146 25.76 -22.62 -10.74
C PRO A 146 26.80 -22.73 -9.62
N SER A 147 27.62 -23.80 -9.64
CA SER A 147 28.66 -24.07 -8.63
C SER A 147 29.94 -23.27 -8.88
N GLY A 148 30.18 -22.89 -10.14
CA GLY A 148 31.33 -22.09 -10.55
C GLY A 148 31.22 -20.60 -10.21
N LEU A 149 30.03 -20.13 -9.82
CA LEU A 149 29.83 -18.77 -9.33
C LEU A 149 30.35 -18.63 -7.90
N ASP A 150 31.24 -17.67 -7.69
CA ASP A 150 31.79 -17.41 -6.37
C ASP A 150 30.70 -16.94 -5.38
N PRO A 151 30.89 -17.15 -4.07
CA PRO A 151 29.92 -16.74 -3.05
C PRO A 151 29.58 -15.25 -3.05
N GLN A 152 30.54 -14.37 -3.33
CA GLN A 152 30.34 -12.92 -3.34
C GLN A 152 29.43 -12.50 -4.50
N ARG A 153 29.66 -13.06 -5.68
CA ARG A 153 28.84 -12.82 -6.88
C ARG A 153 27.39 -13.24 -6.65
N ARG A 154 27.17 -14.36 -5.97
CA ARG A 154 25.82 -14.83 -5.61
C ARG A 154 25.11 -13.87 -4.65
N GLN A 155 25.82 -13.33 -3.66
CA GLN A 155 25.27 -12.31 -2.76
C GLN A 155 24.96 -11.00 -3.49
N ASP A 156 25.81 -10.59 -4.44
CA ASP A 156 25.58 -9.38 -5.24
C ASP A 156 24.35 -9.52 -6.14
N ILE A 157 24.14 -10.70 -6.75
CA ILE A 157 22.93 -11.01 -7.52
C ILE A 157 21.69 -10.93 -6.62
N ASP A 158 21.73 -11.55 -5.43
CA ASP A 158 20.61 -11.53 -4.49
C ASP A 158 20.27 -10.11 -4.02
N ARG A 159 21.28 -9.28 -3.74
CA ARG A 159 21.10 -7.87 -3.40
C ARG A 159 20.50 -7.07 -4.56
N ALA A 160 20.97 -7.29 -5.79
CA ALA A 160 20.42 -6.62 -6.97
C ALA A 160 18.97 -7.05 -7.24
N MET A 161 18.64 -8.33 -7.05
CA MET A 161 17.26 -8.83 -7.10
C MET A 161 16.40 -8.16 -6.03
N GLN A 162 16.88 -8.09 -4.78
CA GLN A 162 16.17 -7.45 -3.67
C GLN A 162 15.75 -6.01 -4.00
N LEU A 163 16.66 -5.21 -4.57
CA LEU A 163 16.36 -3.84 -4.98
C LEU A 163 15.27 -3.77 -6.05
N ARG A 164 15.23 -4.71 -7.01
CA ARG A 164 14.18 -4.77 -8.03
C ARG A 164 12.80 -5.12 -7.43
N PHE A 165 12.76 -6.04 -6.47
CA PHE A 165 11.52 -6.36 -5.74
C PHE A 165 11.01 -5.17 -4.92
N GLU A 166 11.90 -4.48 -4.21
CA GLU A 166 11.55 -3.26 -3.45
C GLU A 166 11.01 -2.16 -4.36
N GLN A 167 11.64 -1.96 -5.52
CA GLN A 167 11.17 -1.01 -6.53
C GLN A 167 9.80 -1.40 -7.08
N ALA A 168 9.57 -2.68 -7.37
CA ALA A 168 8.27 -3.17 -7.82
C ALA A 168 7.18 -2.98 -6.76
N ALA A 169 7.49 -3.27 -5.49
CA ALA A 169 6.58 -3.04 -4.37
C ALA A 169 6.23 -1.54 -4.23
N ALA A 170 7.21 -0.64 -4.30
CA ALA A 170 6.99 0.81 -4.27
C ALA A 170 6.14 1.32 -5.43
N GLN A 171 6.13 0.61 -6.56
CA GLN A 171 5.29 0.92 -7.74
C GLN A 171 3.92 0.21 -7.71
N GLY A 172 3.58 -0.50 -6.64
CA GLY A 172 2.33 -1.27 -6.55
C GLY A 172 2.28 -2.46 -7.53
N ARG A 173 3.44 -2.96 -7.96
CA ARG A 173 3.62 -4.11 -8.87
C ARG A 173 3.99 -5.40 -8.12
N SER A 174 3.77 -5.43 -6.82
CA SER A 174 3.85 -6.64 -5.99
C SER A 174 2.48 -7.35 -5.97
N PRO A 175 2.43 -8.70 -6.03
CA PRO A 175 3.58 -9.59 -6.13
C PRO A 175 4.16 -9.63 -7.55
N VAL A 176 5.48 -9.81 -7.64
CA VAL A 176 6.20 -9.93 -8.91
C VAL A 176 5.95 -11.32 -9.50
N ALA A 177 5.51 -11.36 -10.76
CA ALA A 177 5.31 -12.61 -11.47
C ALA A 177 6.63 -13.40 -11.61
N PRO A 178 6.63 -14.73 -11.46
CA PRO A 178 7.84 -15.55 -11.56
C PRO A 178 8.63 -15.33 -12.86
N GLU A 179 7.95 -15.11 -13.98
CA GLU A 179 8.57 -14.88 -15.29
C GLU A 179 9.36 -13.58 -15.33
N THR A 180 8.85 -12.54 -14.66
CA THR A 180 9.51 -11.23 -14.54
C THR A 180 10.76 -11.35 -13.66
N ALA A 181 10.64 -12.01 -12.50
CA ALA A 181 11.78 -12.26 -11.62
C ALA A 181 12.87 -13.11 -12.31
N GLN A 182 12.45 -14.11 -13.09
CA GLN A 182 13.34 -14.92 -13.93
C GLN A 182 14.06 -14.12 -15.01
N ALA A 183 13.36 -13.20 -15.68
CA ALA A 183 13.97 -12.31 -16.66
C ALA A 183 15.04 -11.42 -16.00
N TRP A 184 14.71 -10.83 -14.85
CA TRP A 184 15.67 -10.03 -14.08
C TRP A 184 16.90 -10.81 -13.66
N LEU A 185 16.72 -12.04 -13.19
CA LEU A 185 17.83 -12.90 -12.79
C LEU A 185 18.76 -13.22 -13.95
N ARG A 186 18.20 -13.52 -15.13
CA ARG A 186 18.99 -13.78 -16.34
C ARG A 186 19.77 -12.55 -16.81
N GLU A 187 19.22 -11.35 -16.65
CA GLU A 187 19.95 -10.11 -16.91
C GLU A 187 21.14 -9.94 -15.97
N LEU A 188 20.93 -10.16 -14.67
CA LEU A 188 21.99 -10.02 -13.65
C LEU A 188 23.10 -11.07 -13.81
N LEU A 189 22.77 -12.28 -14.27
CA LEU A 189 23.74 -13.33 -14.56
C LEU A 189 24.61 -13.05 -15.79
N ARG A 190 24.17 -12.17 -16.70
CA ARG A 190 24.92 -11.78 -17.90
C ARG A 190 25.79 -10.54 -17.69
N ALA A 191 25.45 -9.72 -16.70
CA ALA A 191 26.27 -8.59 -16.26
C ALA A 191 27.54 -9.09 -15.58
#